data_AF-A0A0D7AN06-F1
#
_entry.id   AF-A0A0D7AN06-F1
#
_cell.length_a   1.000
_cell.length_b   1.000
_cell.length_c   1.000
_cell.angle_alpha   90.00
_cell.angle_beta   90.00
_cell.angle_gamma   90.00
#
_symmetry.space_group_name_H-M   'P 1'
#
loop_
_entity.id
_entity.type
_entity.pdbx_description
1 polymer ?
#
loop_
_entity_poly.entity_id
_entity_poly.type
_entity_poly.pdbx_seq_one_letter_code
_entity_poly.pdbx_strand_id
1 'polypeptide(L)' 'DPAVKQILLMMNERYSFIIEDLDDYHLVIKADEEYRVRTQLDAELEKNNYTLEP' A
#
# COMPACT_ATOMS: atom_id res chain seq x y z
N ASP A 1 1.76 9.97 2.32
CA ASP A 1 1.70 10.29 0.88
C ASP A 1 0.48 9.73 0.18
N PRO A 2 -0.22 10.54 -0.64
CA PRO A 2 -1.31 10.06 -1.48
C PRO A 2 -0.84 9.01 -2.51
N ALA A 3 0.44 9.05 -2.92
CA ALA A 3 1.03 8.02 -3.78
C ALA A 3 1.05 6.63 -3.12
N VAL A 4 1.37 6.56 -1.82
CA VAL A 4 1.34 5.31 -1.04
C VAL A 4 -0.08 4.77 -0.93
N LYS A 5 -1.07 5.65 -0.72
CA LYS A 5 -2.49 5.27 -0.69
C LYS A 5 -2.93 4.62 -2.00
N GLN A 6 -2.52 5.16 -3.15
CA GLN A 6 -2.82 4.57 -4.46
C GLN A 6 -2.24 3.16 -4.62
N ILE A 7 -1.01 2.93 -4.17
CA ILE A 7 -0.39 1.60 -4.20
C ILE A 7 -1.17 0.63 -3.32
N LEU A 8 -1.54 1.04 -2.10
CA LEU A 8 -2.34 0.22 -1.18
C LEU A 8 -3.72 -0.12 -1.77
N LEU A 9 -4.39 0.82 -2.46
CA LEU A 9 -5.66 0.56 -3.13
C LEU A 9 -5.51 -0.45 -4.28
N MET A 10 -4.47 -0.32 -5.11
CA MET A 10 -4.18 -1.29 -6.17
C MET A 10 -3.88 -2.69 -5.62
N MET A 11 -3.16 -2.78 -4.50
CA MET A 11 -2.90 -4.05 -3.83
C MET A 11 -4.19 -4.64 -3.25
N ASN A 12 -5.08 -3.79 -2.74
CA ASN A 12 -6.36 -4.19 -2.19
C ASN A 12 -7.31 -4.77 -3.24
N GLU A 13 -7.25 -4.30 -4.50
CA GLU A 13 -8.02 -4.90 -5.60
C GLU A 13 -7.65 -6.37 -5.83
N ARG A 14 -6.39 -6.73 -5.59
CA ARG A 14 -5.91 -8.12 -5.74
C ARG A 14 -6.17 -8.95 -4.49
N TYR A 15 -6.02 -8.35 -3.32
CA TYR A 15 -6.18 -8.99 -2.03
C TYR A 15 -7.01 -8.10 -1.13
N SER A 16 -8.28 -8.45 -0.90
CA SER A 16 -9.19 -7.61 -0.13
C SER A 16 -8.82 -7.54 1.37
N PHE A 17 -7.99 -6.55 1.73
CA PHE A 17 -7.44 -6.34 3.07
C PHE A 17 -7.85 -5.00 3.71
N ILE A 18 -8.28 -4.02 2.91
CA ILE A 18 -8.84 -2.75 3.40
C ILE A 18 -10.24 -3.01 3.94
N ILE A 19 -10.47 -2.58 5.17
CA ILE A 19 -11.77 -2.63 5.84
C ILE A 19 -12.54 -1.36 5.55
N GLU A 20 -11.89 -0.20 5.71
CA GLU A 20 -12.52 1.11 5.55
C GLU A 20 -11.52 2.17 5.07
N ASP A 21 -11.97 3.10 4.23
CA ASP A 21 -11.24 4.28 3.78
C ASP A 21 -11.75 5.48 4.58
N LEU A 22 -10.86 6.13 5.36
CA LEU A 22 -11.26 7.22 6.26
C LEU A 22 -11.06 8.58 5.61
N ASP A 23 -9.89 8.80 5.02
CA ASP A 23 -9.56 10.03 4.28
C ASP A 23 -8.36 9.79 3.33
N ASP A 24 -7.89 10.83 2.65
CA ASP A 24 -6.78 10.80 1.68
C ASP A 24 -5.45 10.27 2.22
N TYR A 25 -5.27 10.17 3.53
CA TYR A 25 -4.05 9.74 4.20
C TYR A 25 -4.25 8.55 5.16
N HIS A 26 -5.49 8.25 5.56
CA HIS A 26 -5.81 7.23 6.54
C HIS A 26 -6.69 6.12 5.95
N LEU A 27 -6.25 4.88 6.13
CA LEU A 27 -6.94 3.65 5.73
C LEU A 27 -6.97 2.69 6.93
N VAL A 28 -8.06 1.96 7.08
CA VAL A 28 -8.20 0.88 8.04
C VAL A 28 -8.00 -0.44 7.31
N ILE A 29 -7.03 -1.23 7.75
CA ILE A 29 -6.72 -2.56 7.20
C ILE A 29 -6.89 -3.65 8.25
N LYS A 30 -7.06 -4.89 7.81
CA LYS A 30 -7.04 -6.06 8.72
C LYS A 30 -5.68 -6.18 9.39
N ALA A 31 -5.67 -6.30 10.71
CA ALA A 31 -4.43 -6.43 11.49
C ALA A 31 -3.59 -7.65 11.07
N ASP A 32 -4.25 -8.76 10.71
CA ASP A 32 -3.58 -9.97 10.20
C ASP A 32 -2.80 -9.73 8.90
N GLU A 33 -3.20 -8.71 8.14
CA GLU A 33 -2.62 -8.36 6.85
C GLU A 33 -1.56 -7.26 6.95
N GLU A 34 -1.39 -6.60 8.11
CA GLU A 34 -0.45 -5.50 8.31
C GLU A 34 0.97 -5.89 7.91
N TYR A 35 1.43 -7.06 8.36
CA TYR A 35 2.79 -7.55 8.07
C TYR A 35 3.00 -7.77 6.57
N ARG A 36 2.02 -8.39 5.89
CA ARG A 36 2.11 -8.66 4.45
C ARG A 36 2.08 -7.38 3.65
N VAL A 37 1.15 -6.49 3.97
CA VAL A 37 0.98 -5.19 3.32
C VAL A 37 2.25 -4.37 3.47
N ARG A 38 2.88 -4.36 4.65
CA ARG A 38 4.14 -3.64 4.88
C ARG A 38 5.28 -4.17 4.01
N THR A 39 5.54 -5.48 4.04
CA THR A 39 6.60 -6.09 3.21
C THR A 39 6.37 -5.85 1.72
N GLN A 40 5.13 -5.92 1.28
CA GLN A 40 4.77 -5.80 -0.12
C GLN A 40 4.80 -4.34 -0.59
N LEU A 41 4.42 -3.40 0.28
CA LEU A 41 4.56 -1.97 0.03
C LEU A 41 6.03 -1.57 -0.05
N ASP A 42 6.89 -2.03 0.86
CA ASP A 42 8.34 -1.77 0.81
C ASP A 42 8.94 -2.30 -0.51
N ALA A 43 8.56 -3.51 -0.94
CA ALA A 43 9.03 -4.08 -2.20
C ALA A 43 8.55 -3.27 -3.44
N GLU A 44 7.33 -2.75 -3.43
CA GLU A 44 6.81 -1.89 -4.51
C GLU A 44 7.46 -0.51 -4.51
N LEU A 45 7.81 0.03 -3.34
CA LEU A 45 8.58 1.26 -3.19
C LEU A 45 10.02 1.10 -3.67
N GLU A 46 10.70 0.01 -3.30
CA GLU A 46 12.04 -0.29 -3.79
C GLU A 46 12.07 -0.47 -5.32
N LYS A 47 11.08 -1.18 -5.89
CA LYS A 47 10.91 -1.27 -7.35
C LYS A 47 10.76 0.09 -8.00
N ASN A 48 9.96 0.99 -7.40
CA ASN A 48 9.78 2.34 -7.92
C ASN A 48 11.04 3.20 -7.78
N ASN A 49 11.80 3.04 -6.70
CA ASN A 49 13.08 3.73 -6.48
C ASN A 49 14.17 3.31 -7.48
N TYR A 50 14.10 2.10 -8.05
CA TYR A 50 14.99 1.69 -9.15
C TYR A 50 14.66 2.36 -10.49
N THR A 51 13.44 2.87 -10.66
CA THR A 51 13.02 3.66 -11.83
C THR A 51 13.18 5.16 -11.64
N LEU A 52 13.46 5.61 -10.42
CA LEU A 52 13.76 7.00 -10.11
C LEU A 52 15.28 7.17 -10.05
N GLU A 53 15.85 7.45 -11.23
CA GLU A 53 17.11 8.18 -11.47
C GLU A 53 18.40 7.36 -11.68
N PRO A 54 19.34 7.85 -12.53
CA PRO A 54 19.52 9.24 -13.01
C PRO A 54 18.95 9.58 -14.40
#